data_AF-A0A946JY48-F1
#
_entry.id   AF-A0A946JY48-F1
#
_cell.length_a   1.000
_cell.length_b   1.000
_cell.length_c   1.000
_cell.angle_alpha   90.00
_cell.angle_beta   90.00
_cell.angle_gamma   90.00
#
_symmetry.space_group_name_H-M   'P 1'
#
loop_
_entity.id
_entity.type
_entity.pdbx_description
1 polymer ?
#
loop_
_entity_poly.entity_id
_entity_poly.type
_entity_poly.pdbx_seq_one_letter_code
_entity_poly.pdbx_strand_id
1 'polypeptide(L)'
;SCHCSRCRKAFSGAGSAYALVHPGTFKWTKGEALLTSYVNQETAGLQFCKVCGSTLCGVFNGEVHGVSLGCLNDDPEVTLARHIFVGSKASWDMIGGDALQFKEYPTPGEFEEEQ
;
A
#
# COMPACT_ATOMS: atom_id res chain seq x y z
N SER A 1 -5.43 -3.33 -2.30
CA SER A 1 -4.78 -2.69 -3.45
C SER A 1 -5.37 -1.31 -3.68
N CYS A 2 -4.55 -0.29 -3.96
CA CYS A 2 -5.02 1.02 -4.39
C CYS A 2 -4.60 1.29 -5.84
N HIS A 3 -5.56 1.66 -6.68
CA HIS A 3 -5.35 1.87 -8.12
C HIS A 3 -5.24 3.34 -8.52
N CYS A 4 -5.18 4.27 -7.56
CA CYS A 4 -5.05 5.70 -7.85
C CYS A 4 -3.72 6.03 -8.56
N SER A 5 -3.66 7.18 -9.22
CA SER A 5 -2.49 7.58 -10.01
C SER A 5 -1.20 7.68 -9.20
N ARG A 6 -1.30 8.05 -7.92
CA ARG A 6 -0.17 8.10 -6.98
C ARG A 6 0.39 6.70 -6.72
N CYS A 7 -0.47 5.73 -6.41
CA CYS A 7 -0.04 4.35 -6.16
C CYS A 7 0.56 3.70 -7.41
N ARG A 8 -0.02 3.91 -8.59
CA ARG A 8 0.57 3.36 -9.83
C ARG A 8 2.00 3.84 -10.06
N LYS A 9 2.25 5.12 -9.84
CA LYS A 9 3.58 5.73 -9.99
C LYS A 9 4.54 5.29 -8.89
N ALA A 10 4.07 5.27 -7.64
CA ALA A 10 4.91 4.96 -6.48
C ALA A 10 5.34 3.50 -6.39
N PHE A 11 4.52 2.58 -6.91
CA PHE A 11 4.80 1.15 -6.93
C PHE A 11 5.18 0.64 -8.33
N SER A 12 5.32 1.54 -9.32
CA SER A 12 5.65 1.19 -10.71
C SER A 12 4.79 0.06 -11.28
N GLY A 13 3.49 0.07 -10.98
CA GLY A 13 2.57 -1.02 -11.27
C GLY A 13 1.14 -0.57 -11.57
N ALA A 14 0.24 -1.53 -11.75
CA ALA A 14 -1.17 -1.27 -12.05
C ALA A 14 -1.97 -0.70 -10.87
N GLY A 15 -1.44 -0.93 -9.66
CA GLY A 15 -1.86 -0.42 -8.37
C GLY A 15 -0.81 -0.77 -7.33
N SER A 16 -1.13 -0.62 -6.04
CA SER A 16 -0.30 -1.12 -4.95
C SER A 16 -0.73 -2.53 -4.51
N ALA A 17 0.23 -3.38 -4.14
CA ALA A 17 -0.03 -4.54 -3.31
C ALA A 17 0.48 -4.22 -1.90
N TYR A 18 -0.42 -4.03 -0.95
CA TYR A 18 -0.12 -3.39 0.32
C TYR A 18 -0.95 -4.00 1.45
N ALA A 19 -0.31 -4.29 2.57
CA ALA A 19 -0.94 -4.78 3.78
C ALA A 19 -0.79 -3.78 4.92
N LEU A 20 -1.84 -3.58 5.71
CA LEU A 20 -1.77 -2.79 6.93
C LEU A 20 -1.04 -3.58 8.00
N VAL A 21 -0.32 -2.88 8.87
CA VAL A 21 0.25 -3.47 10.08
C VAL A 21 -0.54 -3.00 11.29
N HIS A 22 -0.59 -3.82 12.33
CA HIS A 22 -1.13 -3.38 13.60
C HIS A 22 -0.26 -2.25 14.18
N PRO A 23 -0.86 -1.17 14.71
CA PRO A 23 -0.10 -0.09 15.32
C PRO A 23 0.87 -0.61 16.38
N GLY A 24 2.11 -0.12 16.36
CA GLY A 24 3.15 -0.48 17.33
C GLY A 24 3.78 -1.88 17.16
N THR A 25 3.38 -2.70 16.18
CA THR A 25 3.95 -4.04 15.99
C THR A 25 5.11 -4.09 14.99
N PHE A 26 5.29 -3.05 14.18
CA PHE A 26 6.33 -3.00 13.16
C PHE A 26 7.68 -2.56 13.75
N LYS A 27 8.77 -3.22 13.33
CA LYS A 27 10.15 -2.80 13.65
C LYS A 27 11.11 -3.10 12.50
N TRP A 28 12.02 -2.17 12.23
CA TRP A 28 13.17 -2.44 11.36
C TRP A 28 14.15 -3.35 12.07
N THR A 29 14.51 -4.46 11.44
CA THR A 29 15.56 -5.35 11.98
C THR A 29 16.95 -4.95 11.48
N LYS A 30 17.02 -4.37 10.27
CA LYS A 30 18.25 -3.90 9.59
C LYS A 30 17.92 -2.82 8.57
N GLY A 31 18.92 -2.06 8.15
CA GLY A 31 18.84 -1.21 6.95
C GLY A 31 18.11 0.12 7.13
N GLU A 32 17.69 0.50 8.33
CA GLU A 32 16.95 1.74 8.59
C GLU A 32 17.69 3.00 8.10
N ALA A 33 19.02 3.03 8.22
CA ALA A 33 19.85 4.13 7.71
C ALA A 33 19.85 4.28 6.16
N LEU A 34 19.35 3.29 5.44
CA LEU A 34 19.21 3.30 3.97
C LEU A 34 17.86 3.81 3.51
N LEU A 35 16.95 4.12 4.44
CA LEU A 35 15.62 4.57 4.13
C LEU A 35 15.61 6.07 3.86
N THR A 36 14.74 6.47 2.95
CA THR A 36 14.37 7.86 2.70
C THR A 36 12.86 7.91 2.47
N SER A 37 12.26 9.06 2.73
CA SER A 37 10.81 9.22 2.75
C SER A 37 10.35 10.40 1.94
N TYR A 38 9.17 10.26 1.33
CA TYR A 38 8.41 11.37 0.78
C TYR A 38 7.10 11.48 1.57
N VAL A 39 6.95 12.57 2.32
CA VAL A 39 5.81 12.83 3.21
C VAL A 39 5.08 14.09 2.75
N ASN A 40 3.76 14.02 2.65
CA ASN A 40 2.92 15.16 2.27
C ASN A 40 2.66 16.10 3.47
N GLN A 41 1.92 17.19 3.23
CA GLN A 41 1.59 18.17 4.27
C GLN A 41 0.69 17.61 5.39
N GLU A 42 0.01 16.49 5.14
CA GLU A 42 -0.88 15.79 6.06
C GLU A 42 -0.18 14.61 6.77
N THR A 43 1.15 14.64 6.84
CA THR A 43 2.03 13.62 7.46
C THR A 43 1.96 12.20 6.89
N ALA A 44 1.18 11.99 5.82
CA ALA A 44 1.09 10.72 5.11
C ALA A 44 2.16 10.64 4.01
N GLY A 45 2.85 9.50 3.93
CA GLY A 45 3.97 9.35 3.02
C GLY A 45 4.31 7.90 2.69
N LEU A 46 5.39 7.76 1.90
CA LEU A 46 6.01 6.48 1.58
C LEU A 46 7.48 6.54 1.97
N GLN A 47 8.00 5.39 2.37
CA GLN A 47 9.41 5.19 2.71
C GLN A 47 10.00 4.10 1.82
N PHE A 48 11.16 4.41 1.24
CA PHE A 48 11.80 3.61 0.19
C PHE A 48 13.31 3.51 0.40
N CYS A 49 13.90 2.47 -0.17
CA CYS A 49 15.34 2.26 -0.11
C CYS A 49 16.06 3.23 -1.05
N LYS A 50 16.97 4.06 -0.53
CA LYS A 50 17.75 5.02 -1.33
C LYS A 50 18.79 4.38 -2.26
N VAL A 51 19.02 3.07 -2.13
CA VAL A 51 20.00 2.32 -2.92
C VAL A 51 19.34 1.61 -4.10
N CYS A 52 18.26 0.85 -3.87
CA CYS A 52 17.59 0.08 -4.93
C CYS A 52 16.28 0.72 -5.43
N GLY A 53 15.76 1.74 -4.74
CA GLY A 53 14.52 2.43 -5.11
C GLY A 53 13.22 1.71 -4.73
N SER A 54 13.27 0.54 -4.09
CA SER A 54 12.07 -0.19 -3.67
C SER A 54 11.24 0.59 -2.65
N THR A 55 9.95 0.76 -2.92
CA THR A 55 8.95 1.29 -1.99
C THR A 55 8.58 0.22 -0.97
N LEU A 56 8.98 0.42 0.30
CA LEU A 56 8.91 -0.63 1.33
C LEU A 56 7.66 -0.51 2.21
N CYS A 57 7.28 0.71 2.58
CA CYS A 57 6.16 0.93 3.49
C CYS A 57 5.54 2.31 3.32
N GLY A 58 4.31 2.46 3.82
CA GLY A 58 3.67 3.75 4.03
C GLY A 58 3.85 4.22 5.45
N VAL A 59 3.95 5.53 5.61
CA VAL A 59 4.12 6.20 6.90
C VAL A 59 3.01 7.21 7.14
N PHE A 60 2.57 7.31 8.39
CA PHE A 60 1.59 8.29 8.85
C PHE A 60 2.02 8.79 10.22
N ASN A 61 2.12 10.11 10.42
CA ASN A 61 2.67 10.70 11.65
C ASN A 61 4.05 10.14 12.06
N GLY A 62 4.89 9.78 11.08
CA GLY A 62 6.21 9.20 11.33
C GLY A 62 6.23 7.71 11.67
N GLU A 63 5.05 7.06 11.77
CA GLU A 63 4.94 5.64 12.05
C GLU A 63 4.60 4.82 10.80
N VAL A 64 5.14 3.61 10.72
CA VAL A 64 4.81 2.66 9.65
C VAL A 64 3.40 2.12 9.88
N HIS A 65 2.49 2.38 8.93
CA HIS A 65 1.09 1.92 9.01
C HIS A 65 0.79 0.75 8.06
N GLY A 66 1.75 0.38 7.21
CA GLY A 66 1.64 -0.81 6.37
C GLY A 66 2.87 -1.03 5.50
N VAL A 67 2.92 -2.18 4.85
CA VAL A 67 4.06 -2.66 4.09
C VAL A 67 3.68 -2.99 2.65
N SER A 68 4.63 -2.79 1.74
CA SER A 68 4.53 -3.20 0.36
C SER A 68 4.71 -4.71 0.26
N LEU A 69 3.67 -5.43 -0.18
CA LEU A 69 3.70 -6.90 -0.30
C LEU A 69 4.69 -7.36 -1.38
N GLY A 70 4.90 -6.54 -2.42
CA GLY A 70 5.84 -6.87 -3.50
C GLY A 70 7.32 -6.86 -3.09
N CYS A 71 7.63 -6.47 -1.85
CA CYS A 71 8.99 -6.50 -1.30
C CYS A 71 9.22 -7.63 -0.28
N LEU A 72 8.22 -8.48 -0.05
CA LEU A 72 8.35 -9.65 0.81
C LEU A 72 9.02 -10.80 0.04
N ASN A 73 9.91 -11.53 0.71
CA ASN A 73 10.55 -12.72 0.14
C ASN A 73 9.71 -13.99 0.36
N ASP A 74 8.98 -14.03 1.47
CA ASP A 74 8.17 -15.17 1.91
C ASP A 74 6.67 -14.87 1.73
N ASP A 75 5.86 -15.92 1.74
CA ASP A 75 4.40 -15.80 1.72
C ASP A 75 3.89 -15.24 3.06
N PRO A 76 3.26 -14.05 3.09
CA PRO A 76 2.69 -13.48 4.31
C PRO A 76 1.37 -14.15 4.74
N GLU A 77 0.86 -15.14 4.00
CA GLU A 77 -0.43 -15.81 4.24
C GLU A 77 -1.62 -14.84 4.29
N VAL A 78 -1.53 -13.73 3.53
CA VAL A 78 -2.61 -12.75 3.36
C VAL A 78 -3.05 -12.65 1.92
N THR A 79 -4.35 -12.41 1.73
CA THR A 79 -4.94 -12.11 0.42
C THR A 79 -5.37 -10.65 0.36
N LEU A 80 -5.47 -10.11 -0.86
CA LEU A 80 -6.01 -8.78 -1.04
C LEU A 80 -7.51 -8.80 -0.69
N ALA A 81 -7.89 -8.11 0.39
CA ALA A 81 -9.30 -7.98 0.77
C ALA A 81 -10.09 -7.13 -0.23
N ARG A 82 -9.47 -6.06 -0.76
CA ARG A 82 -10.14 -5.07 -1.61
C ARG A 82 -9.23 -4.32 -2.57
N HIS A 83 -9.84 -3.78 -3.61
CA HIS A 83 -9.30 -2.85 -4.59
C HIS A 83 -10.05 -1.52 -4.44
N ILE A 84 -9.34 -0.46 -4.08
CA ILE A 84 -9.89 0.90 -3.98
C ILE A 84 -9.38 1.78 -5.12
N PHE A 85 -10.11 2.84 -5.44
CA PHE A 85 -9.81 3.76 -6.55
C PHE A 85 -9.77 3.10 -7.94
N VAL A 86 -10.59 2.06 -8.16
CA VAL A 86 -10.67 1.35 -9.45
C VAL A 86 -11.18 2.28 -10.57
N GLY A 87 -11.94 3.33 -10.24
CA GLY A 87 -12.34 4.36 -11.20
C GLY A 87 -11.15 5.11 -11.82
N SER A 88 -9.99 5.08 -11.14
CA SER A 88 -8.73 5.65 -11.61
C SER A 88 -7.74 4.62 -12.15
N LYS A 89 -8.10 3.32 -12.27
CA LYS A 89 -7.15 2.25 -12.65
C LYS A 89 -6.47 2.54 -13.99
N ALA A 90 -5.31 1.91 -14.21
CA ALA A 90 -4.68 1.97 -15.53
C ALA A 90 -5.62 1.37 -16.60
N SER A 91 -5.67 2.00 -17.77
CA SER A 91 -6.53 1.56 -18.88
C SER A 91 -6.17 0.16 -19.38
N TRP A 92 -4.89 -0.21 -19.30
CA TRP A 92 -4.35 -1.51 -19.69
C TRP A 92 -4.51 -2.61 -18.62
N ASP A 93 -4.93 -2.27 -17.41
CA ASP A 93 -5.01 -3.22 -16.29
C ASP A 93 -6.33 -4.01 -16.30
N MET A 94 -6.29 -5.28 -15.88
CA MET A 94 -7.47 -6.09 -15.61
C MET A 94 -7.35 -6.66 -14.20
N ILE A 95 -8.25 -6.26 -13.31
CA ILE A 95 -8.28 -6.76 -11.93
C ILE A 95 -8.89 -8.16 -11.95
N GLY A 96 -8.09 -9.16 -11.58
CA GLY A 96 -8.55 -10.54 -11.39
C GLY A 96 -8.88 -10.86 -9.93
N GLY A 97 -9.49 -12.02 -9.71
CA GLY A 97 -9.92 -12.50 -8.40
C GLY A 97 -11.24 -11.89 -7.93
N ASP A 98 -11.65 -12.26 -6.72
CA ASP A 98 -12.98 -11.94 -6.17
C ASP A 98 -12.93 -10.85 -5.09
N ALA A 99 -11.78 -10.23 -4.89
CA ALA A 99 -11.61 -9.14 -3.95
C ALA A 99 -12.52 -7.96 -4.32
N LEU A 100 -13.14 -7.35 -3.32
CA LEU A 100 -14.11 -6.26 -3.51
C LEU A 100 -13.49 -5.10 -4.29
N GLN A 101 -14.27 -4.47 -5.17
CA GLN A 101 -13.78 -3.39 -6.03
C GLN A 101 -14.60 -2.11 -5.83
N PHE A 102 -13.92 -1.06 -5.38
CA PHE A 102 -14.51 0.25 -5.11
C PHE A 102 -13.97 1.29 -6.09
N LYS A 103 -14.86 2.11 -6.66
CA LYS A 103 -14.46 3.19 -7.58
C LYS A 103 -13.60 4.25 -6.89
N GLU A 104 -13.83 4.48 -5.60
CA GLU A 104 -13.12 5.42 -4.72
C GLU A 104 -12.86 4.75 -3.36
N TYR A 105 -12.83 5.50 -2.26
CA TYR A 105 -12.87 4.92 -0.91
C TYR A 105 -14.24 4.26 -0.64
N PRO A 106 -14.28 3.13 0.09
CA PRO A 106 -15.55 2.59 0.56
C PRO A 106 -16.22 3.59 1.51
N THR A 107 -17.54 3.66 1.46
CA THR A 107 -18.33 4.37 2.45
C THR A 107 -18.37 3.58 3.77
N PRO A 108 -18.68 4.21 4.92
CA PRO A 108 -18.72 3.51 6.21
C PRO A 108 -19.58 2.23 6.21
N GLY A 109 -20.71 2.21 5.51
CA GLY A 109 -21.56 1.01 5.40
C GLY A 109 -20.94 -0.12 4.57
N GLU A 110 -20.12 0.21 3.57
CA GLU A 110 -19.39 -0.78 2.76
C GLU A 110 -18.16 -1.33 3.51
N PHE A 111 -17.62 -0.59 4.49
CA PHE A 111 -16.53 -1.05 5.35
C PHE A 111 -17.00 -2.05 6.42
N GLU A 112 -18.23 -1.93 6.90
CA GLU A 112 -18.78 -2.80 7.97
C GLU A 112 -19.18 -4.19 7.45
N GLU A 113 -19.48 -4.34 6.16
CA GLU A 113 -19.68 -5.64 5.52
C GLU A 113 -18.37 -6.45 5.33
N GLU A 114 -17.20 -5.87 5.64
CA GLU A 114 -15.88 -6.52 5.54
C GLU A 114 -15.39 -7.21 6.84
N GLN A 115 -16.04 -7.01 7.99
CA GLN A 115 -15.68 -7.66 9.28
C GLN A 115 -16.58 -8.83 9.63
#